data_AF-A0A2N2P675-F1
#
_entry.id   AF-A0A2N2P675-F1
#
_cell.length_a   1.000
_cell.length_b   1.000
_cell.length_c   1.000
_cell.angle_alpha   90.00
_cell.angle_beta   90.00
_cell.angle_gamma   90.00
#
_symmetry.space_group_name_H-M   'P 1'
#
loop_
_entity.id
_entity.type
_entity.pdbx_description
1 polymer ?
#
loop_
_entity_poly.entity_id
_entity_poly.type
_entity_poly.pdbx_seq_one_letter_code
_entity_poly.pdbx_strand_id
1 'polypeptide(L)'
;MFSYLEQRICVPFHDSRIDHTSSEDLIRINELLQNREYSLDSLSFPNWFPAAVHWAYKQREPVVWMYLETADQDSGRFWMLLIQALRQHFPNVGVAVLNSLMDHHSMPMQSALVVLANEIGEKNWSLIMDNVQHTSTQPWWNQFVEWIVGLPCLRASLFVNHQNNILNEESQPAPVESCIFSAQTHQLQFELNAFLAVNSVWWLEWLEHRFCIQIDKVNQDWFKNGSLIAGDDLLLIPRESLLANLKTSTQEVDYLAVAEMLNQQCDWLAEEGEWLESIRLHLLLKNFEKAGDLFEQFGEGWLKQGLPLLELLFWLRELPSVLLSARPILGWLAAYCCHLLGLTTLQTYYKNAAENQLIALSHFCRNDTQWRTLTINEQGWSVQTVLDRLNILP
;
A
#
# COMPACT_ATOMS: atom_id res chain seq x y z
N MET A 1 -7.54 -8.76 -10.05
CA MET A 1 -7.72 -7.62 -9.14
C MET A 1 -6.80 -7.81 -7.96
N PHE A 2 -5.63 -7.23 -8.12
CA PHE A 2 -4.54 -7.18 -7.19
C PHE A 2 -4.80 -6.10 -6.13
N SER A 3 -4.72 -6.47 -4.85
CA SER A 3 -4.69 -5.48 -3.77
C SER A 3 -3.24 -5.26 -3.31
N TYR A 4 -2.66 -4.13 -3.71
CA TYR A 4 -1.37 -3.67 -3.21
C TYR A 4 -1.33 -3.62 -1.67
N LEU A 5 -2.44 -3.20 -1.04
CA LEU A 5 -2.52 -3.14 0.42
C LEU A 5 -2.51 -4.54 1.04
N GLU A 6 -3.22 -5.51 0.47
CA GLU A 6 -3.18 -6.89 0.96
C GLU A 6 -1.75 -7.45 0.95
N GLN A 7 -0.97 -7.17 -0.09
CA GLN A 7 0.42 -7.63 -0.15
C GLN A 7 1.31 -7.00 0.93
N ARG A 8 0.98 -5.77 1.33
CA ARG A 8 1.70 -5.07 2.38
C ARG A 8 1.32 -5.51 3.78
N ILE A 9 0.21 -6.20 3.96
CA ILE A 9 -0.32 -6.51 5.30
C ILE A 9 -0.60 -8.01 5.55
N CYS A 10 -0.42 -8.85 4.53
CA CYS A 10 -0.53 -10.30 4.66
C CYS A 10 0.81 -10.92 5.02
N VAL A 11 0.75 -12.07 5.70
CA VAL A 11 1.90 -12.99 5.74
C VAL A 11 2.22 -13.40 4.30
N PRO A 12 3.49 -13.25 3.83
CA PRO A 12 3.89 -13.63 2.48
C PRO A 12 3.61 -15.09 2.18
N PHE A 13 3.39 -15.42 0.90
CA PHE A 13 3.06 -16.78 0.48
C PHE A 13 4.09 -17.82 0.94
N HIS A 14 3.60 -18.90 1.58
CA HIS A 14 4.42 -20.05 1.95
C HIS A 14 4.59 -21.01 0.79
N ASP A 15 5.65 -20.85 0.01
CA ASP A 15 6.00 -21.79 -1.06
C ASP A 15 6.97 -22.88 -0.56
N SER A 16 7.07 -24.00 -1.28
CA SER A 16 8.01 -25.11 -1.03
C SER A 16 9.47 -24.67 -0.98
N ARG A 17 9.78 -23.48 -1.52
CA ARG A 17 11.10 -22.84 -1.42
C ARG A 17 11.46 -22.44 0.02
N ILE A 18 10.47 -22.17 0.87
CA ILE A 18 10.64 -21.78 2.28
C ILE A 18 10.86 -23.01 3.19
N ASP A 19 10.49 -24.20 2.73
CA ASP A 19 10.71 -25.47 3.45
C ASP A 19 12.20 -25.82 3.64
N HIS A 20 13.10 -25.17 2.90
CA HIS A 20 14.55 -25.35 3.01
C HIS A 20 15.21 -24.44 4.06
N THR A 21 14.43 -23.69 4.84
CA THR A 21 14.98 -22.83 5.92
C THR A 21 15.75 -23.68 6.95
N SER A 22 16.95 -23.25 7.31
CA SER A 22 17.83 -24.01 8.21
C SER A 22 17.23 -24.17 9.61
N SER A 23 17.51 -25.30 10.26
CA SER A 23 17.04 -25.52 11.64
C SER A 23 17.58 -24.49 12.63
N GLU A 24 18.78 -23.95 12.38
CA GLU A 24 19.39 -22.92 13.21
C GLU A 24 18.64 -21.58 13.10
N ASP A 25 18.29 -21.17 11.87
CA ASP A 25 17.51 -19.94 11.63
C ASP A 25 16.11 -20.03 12.28
N LEU A 26 15.50 -21.23 12.25
CA LEU A 26 14.22 -21.50 12.91
C LEU A 26 14.31 -21.45 14.45
N ILE A 27 15.41 -21.92 15.04
CA ILE A 27 15.63 -21.80 16.49
C ILE A 27 15.80 -20.32 16.84
N ARG A 28 16.64 -19.61 16.09
CA ARG A 28 16.92 -18.20 16.31
C ARG A 28 15.67 -17.34 16.25
N ILE A 29 14.82 -17.49 15.23
CA ILE A 29 13.58 -16.68 15.13
C ILE A 29 12.60 -16.97 16.27
N ASN A 30 12.53 -18.23 16.74
CA ASN A 30 11.72 -18.59 17.90
C ASN A 30 12.22 -17.93 19.19
N GLU A 31 13.54 -17.84 19.39
CA GLU A 31 14.13 -17.16 20.54
C GLU A 31 13.84 -15.65 20.51
N LEU A 32 13.92 -15.02 19.33
CA LEU A 32 13.60 -13.60 19.16
C LEU A 32 12.13 -13.31 19.52
N LEU A 33 11.22 -14.13 19.01
CA LEU A 33 9.77 -13.98 19.18
C LEU A 33 9.22 -14.57 20.50
N GLN A 34 10.09 -15.11 21.36
CA GLN A 34 9.75 -15.35 22.76
C GLN A 34 9.74 -14.06 23.58
N ASN A 35 10.49 -13.04 23.16
CA ASN A 35 10.45 -11.73 23.77
C ASN A 35 9.21 -10.96 23.30
N ARG A 36 8.66 -10.13 24.18
CA ARG A 36 7.46 -9.34 23.87
C ARG A 36 7.70 -8.31 22.78
N GLU A 37 8.92 -7.78 22.71
CA GLU A 37 9.39 -6.80 21.73
C GLU A 37 10.82 -7.16 21.31
N TYR A 38 11.07 -7.17 20.00
CA TYR A 38 12.42 -7.28 19.45
C TYR A 38 12.61 -6.39 18.22
N SER A 39 13.69 -5.59 18.22
CA SER A 39 14.15 -4.85 17.05
C SER A 39 15.29 -5.62 16.40
N LEU A 40 15.12 -6.00 15.14
CA LEU A 40 16.10 -6.76 14.35
C LEU A 40 16.74 -5.88 13.29
N ASP A 41 18.07 -5.85 13.25
CA ASP A 41 18.80 -5.44 12.05
C ASP A 41 18.92 -6.64 11.11
N SER A 42 18.36 -6.52 9.91
CA SER A 42 18.38 -7.58 8.89
C SER A 42 19.78 -8.09 8.57
N LEU A 43 20.82 -7.25 8.69
CA LEU A 43 22.22 -7.67 8.46
C LEU A 43 22.72 -8.65 9.51
N SER A 44 22.22 -8.56 10.74
CA SER A 44 22.60 -9.47 11.83
C SER A 44 22.00 -10.87 11.68
N PHE A 45 20.94 -10.99 10.87
CA PHE A 45 20.23 -12.24 10.59
C PHE A 45 19.73 -12.25 9.13
N PRO A 46 20.61 -12.50 8.14
CA PRO A 46 20.24 -12.38 6.72
C PRO A 46 19.05 -13.26 6.30
N ASN A 47 18.91 -14.44 6.88
CA ASN A 47 17.84 -15.40 6.61
C ASN A 47 16.60 -15.21 7.51
N TRP A 48 16.45 -14.06 8.17
CA TRP A 48 15.33 -13.82 9.09
C TRP A 48 13.97 -13.99 8.42
N PHE A 49 13.83 -13.60 7.15
CA PHE A 49 12.53 -13.55 6.48
C PHE A 49 11.95 -14.94 6.20
N PRO A 50 12.64 -15.87 5.51
CA PRO A 50 12.12 -17.23 5.34
C PRO A 50 11.80 -17.89 6.69
N ALA A 51 12.64 -17.64 7.71
CA ALA A 51 12.41 -18.14 9.06
C ALA A 51 11.16 -17.53 9.72
N ALA A 52 10.94 -16.23 9.59
CA ALA A 52 9.78 -15.52 10.12
C ALA A 52 8.48 -15.88 9.40
N VAL A 53 8.51 -16.05 8.07
CA VAL A 53 7.36 -16.55 7.29
C VAL A 53 7.00 -17.96 7.74
N HIS A 54 7.97 -18.89 7.75
CA HIS A 54 7.72 -20.25 8.22
C HIS A 54 7.23 -20.29 9.68
N TRP A 55 7.78 -19.43 10.56
CA TRP A 55 7.28 -19.27 11.92
C TRP A 55 5.82 -18.80 11.96
N ALA A 56 5.46 -17.81 11.14
CA ALA A 56 4.12 -17.22 11.10
C ALA A 56 3.06 -18.27 10.70
N TYR A 57 3.33 -19.09 9.69
CA TYR A 57 2.43 -20.17 9.26
C TYR A 57 2.25 -21.29 10.29
N LYS A 58 3.18 -21.43 11.24
CA LYS A 58 3.06 -22.39 12.34
C LYS A 58 2.30 -21.85 13.54
N GLN A 59 2.01 -20.56 13.58
CA GLN A 59 1.26 -19.97 14.68
C GLN A 59 -0.22 -20.34 14.60
N ARG A 60 -0.80 -20.63 15.78
CA ARG A 60 -2.26 -20.82 15.93
C ARG A 60 -2.99 -19.51 16.17
N GLU A 61 -2.27 -18.50 16.64
CA GLU A 61 -2.76 -17.15 16.90
C GLU A 61 -2.58 -16.29 15.64
N PRO A 62 -3.41 -15.25 15.45
CA PRO A 62 -3.22 -14.26 14.39
C PRO A 62 -1.81 -13.68 14.36
N VAL A 63 -1.24 -13.59 13.16
CA VAL A 63 0.03 -12.89 12.91
C VAL A 63 -0.27 -11.76 11.94
N VAL A 64 -0.26 -10.54 12.47
CA VAL A 64 -0.37 -9.32 11.67
C VAL A 64 1.01 -9.03 11.11
N TRP A 65 1.15 -9.06 9.80
CA TRP A 65 2.38 -8.71 9.12
C TRP A 65 2.20 -7.35 8.45
N MET A 66 3.22 -6.49 8.44
CA MET A 66 3.16 -5.20 7.76
C MET A 66 4.49 -4.88 7.09
N TYR A 67 4.46 -4.45 5.83
CA TYR A 67 5.59 -3.90 5.10
C TYR A 67 5.45 -2.40 5.04
N LEU A 68 6.35 -1.66 5.70
CA LEU A 68 6.32 -0.20 5.71
C LEU A 68 7.10 0.37 4.51
N GLU A 69 6.66 1.53 4.05
CA GLU A 69 7.28 2.31 2.99
C GLU A 69 7.43 3.76 3.42
N THR A 70 8.19 4.54 2.65
CA THR A 70 8.45 5.96 2.95
C THR A 70 7.17 6.78 3.07
N ALA A 71 6.11 6.44 2.32
CA ALA A 71 4.84 7.15 2.39
C ALA A 71 4.14 7.00 3.76
N ASP A 72 4.40 5.94 4.53
CA ASP A 72 3.73 5.72 5.82
C ASP A 72 4.38 6.47 6.98
N GLN A 73 5.30 7.39 6.70
CA GLN A 73 5.76 8.40 7.64
C GLN A 73 4.60 9.25 8.19
N ASP A 74 3.58 9.41 7.36
CA ASP A 74 2.35 10.11 7.68
C ASP A 74 1.47 9.26 8.62
N SER A 75 1.27 9.78 9.83
CA SER A 75 0.69 8.99 10.92
C SER A 75 -0.72 8.46 10.62
N GLY A 76 -1.59 9.27 10.01
CA GLY A 76 -2.93 8.86 9.62
C GLY A 76 -2.91 7.76 8.56
N ARG A 77 -1.99 7.82 7.59
CA ARG A 77 -1.78 6.75 6.62
C ARG A 77 -1.31 5.47 7.29
N PHE A 78 -0.30 5.55 8.17
CA PHE A 78 0.17 4.42 8.96
C PHE A 78 -0.95 3.76 9.78
N TRP A 79 -1.75 4.56 10.49
CA TRP A 79 -2.85 4.04 11.31
C TRP A 79 -3.95 3.41 10.46
N MET A 80 -4.29 3.98 9.31
CA MET A 80 -5.23 3.34 8.37
C MET A 80 -4.71 1.98 7.89
N LEU A 81 -3.42 1.89 7.54
CA LEU A 81 -2.78 0.65 7.14
C LEU A 81 -2.79 -0.39 8.27
N LEU A 82 -2.46 0.01 9.50
CA LEU A 82 -2.52 -0.86 10.68
C LEU A 82 -3.94 -1.37 10.94
N ILE A 83 -4.95 -0.52 10.85
CA ILE A 83 -6.35 -0.95 11.01
C ILE A 83 -6.75 -1.91 9.89
N GLN A 84 -6.34 -1.67 8.65
CA GLN A 84 -6.56 -2.59 7.54
C GLN A 84 -5.92 -3.96 7.81
N ALA A 85 -4.67 -3.98 8.32
CA ALA A 85 -3.94 -5.19 8.68
C ALA A 85 -4.65 -5.96 9.83
N LEU A 86 -5.04 -5.26 10.88
CA LEU A 86 -5.78 -5.86 12.00
C LEU A 86 -7.12 -6.45 11.55
N ARG A 87 -7.82 -5.81 10.62
CA ARG A 87 -9.13 -6.27 10.12
C ARG A 87 -9.11 -7.60 9.39
N GLN A 88 -7.94 -8.07 8.95
CA GLN A 88 -7.78 -9.42 8.40
C GLN A 88 -8.08 -10.51 9.43
N HIS A 89 -7.89 -10.21 10.72
CA HIS A 89 -8.08 -11.16 11.82
C HIS A 89 -9.15 -10.70 12.82
N PHE A 90 -9.43 -9.40 12.86
CA PHE A 90 -10.39 -8.75 13.76
C PHE A 90 -11.37 -7.92 12.94
N PRO A 91 -12.43 -8.53 12.37
CA PRO A 91 -13.36 -7.80 11.51
C PRO A 91 -13.98 -6.58 12.22
N ASN A 92 -14.09 -5.46 11.50
CA ASN A 92 -14.72 -4.21 11.95
C ASN A 92 -14.02 -3.43 13.08
N VAL A 93 -12.83 -3.82 13.54
CA VAL A 93 -12.10 -3.03 14.55
C VAL A 93 -11.63 -1.67 14.04
N GLY A 94 -11.29 -0.76 14.94
CA GLY A 94 -10.64 0.51 14.63
C GLY A 94 -11.58 1.58 14.10
N VAL A 95 -12.90 1.42 14.18
CA VAL A 95 -13.87 2.45 13.71
C VAL A 95 -13.62 3.78 14.40
N ALA A 96 -13.44 3.78 15.74
CA ALA A 96 -13.16 5.00 16.49
C ALA A 96 -11.83 5.66 16.09
N VAL A 97 -10.81 4.85 15.79
CA VAL A 97 -9.50 5.34 15.33
C VAL A 97 -9.67 6.00 13.97
N LEU A 98 -10.22 5.27 12.99
CA LEU A 98 -10.46 5.79 11.64
C LEU A 98 -11.28 7.08 11.63
N ASN A 99 -12.33 7.18 12.45
CA ASN A 99 -13.17 8.38 12.56
C ASN A 99 -12.42 9.60 13.10
N SER A 100 -11.33 9.41 13.83
CA SER A 100 -10.49 10.48 14.36
C SER A 100 -9.41 10.96 13.39
N LEU A 101 -9.16 10.21 12.31
CA LEU A 101 -8.17 10.55 11.29
C LEU A 101 -8.80 11.47 10.25
N MET A 102 -8.72 12.79 10.44
CA MET A 102 -9.29 13.76 9.50
C MET A 102 -8.53 13.84 8.17
N ASP A 103 -7.21 13.69 8.22
CA ASP A 103 -6.31 13.66 7.06
C ASP A 103 -5.20 12.61 7.26
N HIS A 104 -4.26 12.50 6.32
CA HIS A 104 -3.15 11.54 6.40
C HIS A 104 -2.12 11.86 7.49
N HIS A 105 -2.07 13.08 8.05
CA HIS A 105 -1.12 13.45 9.10
C HIS A 105 -1.71 13.34 10.51
N SER A 106 -3.03 13.16 10.62
CA SER A 106 -3.78 13.13 11.87
C SER A 106 -3.36 11.96 12.75
N MET A 107 -3.15 12.23 14.04
CA MET A 107 -2.97 11.20 15.06
C MET A 107 -4.32 10.73 15.61
N PRO A 108 -4.48 9.45 15.96
CA PRO A 108 -5.66 8.97 16.65
C PRO A 108 -5.87 9.66 17.99
N MET A 109 -7.13 9.90 18.34
CA MET A 109 -7.47 10.33 19.71
C MET A 109 -7.11 9.23 20.72
N GLN A 110 -6.60 9.63 21.90
CA GLN A 110 -6.26 8.68 22.97
C GLN A 110 -7.45 7.81 23.39
N SER A 111 -8.66 8.38 23.44
CA SER A 111 -9.89 7.63 23.70
C SER A 111 -10.16 6.55 22.65
N ALA A 112 -9.85 6.82 21.38
CA ALA A 112 -10.00 5.85 20.30
C ALA A 112 -8.99 4.71 20.41
N LEU A 113 -7.75 4.97 20.86
CA LEU A 113 -6.75 3.93 21.11
C LEU A 113 -7.16 3.00 22.25
N VAL A 114 -7.82 3.52 23.29
CA VAL A 114 -8.37 2.70 24.38
C VAL A 114 -9.50 1.79 23.86
N VAL A 115 -10.37 2.31 23.00
CA VAL A 115 -11.42 1.51 22.35
C VAL A 115 -10.80 0.40 21.50
N LEU A 116 -9.82 0.73 20.64
CA LEU A 116 -9.13 -0.24 19.80
C LEU A 116 -8.44 -1.33 20.64
N ALA A 117 -7.75 -0.96 21.72
CA ALA A 117 -7.08 -1.92 22.61
C ALA A 117 -8.05 -2.94 23.20
N ASN A 118 -9.28 -2.52 23.53
CA ASN A 118 -10.33 -3.43 24.00
C ASN A 118 -10.87 -4.30 22.86
N GLU A 119 -11.08 -3.74 21.67
CA GLU A 119 -11.58 -4.46 20.49
C GLU A 119 -10.66 -5.62 20.07
N ILE A 120 -9.34 -5.42 20.13
CA ILE A 120 -8.34 -6.46 19.78
C ILE A 120 -7.89 -7.26 21.00
N GLY A 121 -8.43 -6.99 22.18
CA GLY A 121 -8.04 -7.61 23.45
C GLY A 121 -8.54 -9.04 23.65
N GLU A 122 -9.50 -9.50 22.85
CA GLU A 122 -10.16 -10.81 23.04
C GLU A 122 -9.28 -12.02 22.69
N LYS A 123 -8.27 -11.83 21.84
CA LYS A 123 -7.39 -12.90 21.37
C LYS A 123 -5.95 -12.44 21.42
N ASN A 124 -5.06 -13.37 21.75
CA ASN A 124 -3.63 -13.14 21.60
C ASN A 124 -3.27 -13.07 20.12
N TRP A 125 -2.30 -12.23 19.79
CA TRP A 125 -1.80 -12.08 18.42
C TRP A 125 -0.34 -11.60 18.43
N SER A 126 0.33 -11.71 17.29
CA SER A 126 1.71 -11.25 17.11
C SER A 126 1.79 -10.23 15.98
N LEU A 127 2.77 -9.33 16.05
CA LEU A 127 3.01 -8.28 15.06
C LEU A 127 4.40 -8.46 14.44
N ILE A 128 4.48 -8.44 13.12
CA ILE A 128 5.76 -8.33 12.39
C ILE A 128 5.67 -7.08 11.52
N MET A 129 6.57 -6.12 11.75
CA MET A 129 6.71 -4.92 10.93
C MET A 129 8.07 -4.96 10.24
N ASP A 130 8.03 -4.99 8.93
CA ASP A 130 9.21 -4.92 8.07
C ASP A 130 9.44 -3.48 7.58
N ASN A 131 10.68 -3.17 7.24
CA ASN A 131 11.15 -1.86 6.82
C ASN A 131 10.84 -0.70 7.79
N VAL A 132 11.02 -0.92 9.09
CA VAL A 132 10.70 0.10 10.11
C VAL A 132 11.54 1.37 9.98
N GLN A 133 12.66 1.35 9.24
CA GLN A 133 13.46 2.54 8.95
C GLN A 133 12.66 3.68 8.31
N HIS A 134 11.57 3.38 7.59
CA HIS A 134 10.73 4.40 6.97
C HIS A 134 9.99 5.24 7.99
N THR A 135 9.59 4.66 9.13
CA THR A 135 8.74 5.31 10.13
C THR A 135 9.42 5.50 11.48
N SER A 136 10.47 4.74 11.80
CA SER A 136 11.10 4.70 13.14
C SER A 136 11.75 6.01 13.56
N THR A 137 11.97 6.92 12.60
CA THR A 137 12.50 8.27 12.85
C THR A 137 11.41 9.30 13.15
N GLN A 138 10.13 8.94 12.96
CA GLN A 138 9.02 9.87 13.14
C GLN A 138 8.73 10.13 14.62
N PRO A 139 8.32 11.35 15.01
CA PRO A 139 8.08 11.70 16.42
C PRO A 139 7.03 10.83 17.12
N TRP A 140 6.04 10.34 16.36
CA TRP A 140 4.95 9.53 16.88
C TRP A 140 5.31 8.05 17.08
N TRP A 141 6.43 7.58 16.51
CA TRP A 141 6.79 6.16 16.49
C TRP A 141 6.96 5.56 17.88
N ASN A 142 7.70 6.23 18.76
CA ASN A 142 7.93 5.74 20.12
C ASN A 142 6.63 5.60 20.91
N GLN A 143 5.69 6.54 20.74
CA GLN A 143 4.38 6.47 21.37
C GLN A 143 3.57 5.28 20.85
N PHE A 144 3.67 4.97 19.55
CA PHE A 144 3.05 3.78 18.97
C PHE A 144 3.66 2.50 19.55
N VAL A 145 5.00 2.39 19.62
CA VAL A 145 5.69 1.21 20.17
C VAL A 145 5.33 1.00 21.64
N GLU A 146 5.38 2.05 22.45
CA GLU A 146 4.98 1.99 23.86
C GLU A 146 3.53 1.52 24.03
N TRP A 147 2.61 2.04 23.20
CA TRP A 147 1.21 1.62 23.22
C TRP A 147 1.04 0.16 22.83
N ILE A 148 1.62 -0.28 21.70
CA ILE A 148 1.40 -1.63 21.18
C ILE A 148 2.01 -2.70 22.08
N VAL A 149 3.24 -2.48 22.59
CA VAL A 149 3.92 -3.40 23.51
C VAL A 149 3.27 -3.43 24.89
N GLY A 150 2.60 -2.33 25.26
CA GLY A 150 1.77 -2.24 26.45
C GLY A 150 0.51 -3.11 26.39
N LEU A 151 0.07 -3.57 25.21
CA LEU A 151 -1.14 -4.37 25.07
C LEU A 151 -0.96 -5.77 25.70
N PRO A 152 -1.88 -6.21 26.58
CA PRO A 152 -1.78 -7.52 27.22
C PRO A 152 -1.95 -8.68 26.23
N CYS A 153 -2.70 -8.48 25.15
CA CYS A 153 -2.96 -9.47 24.11
C CYS A 153 -1.84 -9.60 23.07
N LEU A 154 -0.88 -8.67 23.02
CA LEU A 154 0.27 -8.79 22.13
C LEU A 154 1.26 -9.80 22.72
N ARG A 155 1.45 -10.91 22.00
CA ARG A 155 2.34 -12.00 22.42
C ARG A 155 3.79 -11.71 22.07
N ALA A 156 4.03 -11.26 20.86
CA ALA A 156 5.35 -10.92 20.35
C ALA A 156 5.25 -9.82 19.29
N SER A 157 6.25 -8.94 19.25
CA SER A 157 6.49 -8.04 18.12
C SER A 157 7.92 -8.16 17.59
N LEU A 158 8.04 -8.09 16.27
CA LEU A 158 9.32 -8.02 15.55
C LEU A 158 9.32 -6.79 14.66
N PHE A 159 10.26 -5.88 14.91
CA PHE A 159 10.50 -4.67 14.13
C PHE A 159 11.79 -4.85 13.33
N VAL A 160 11.69 -5.01 12.01
CA VAL A 160 12.86 -5.28 11.15
C VAL A 160 13.31 -4.01 10.44
N ASN A 161 14.58 -3.70 10.61
CA ASN A 161 15.26 -2.61 9.94
C ASN A 161 16.21 -3.16 8.86
N HIS A 162 16.12 -2.59 7.67
CA HIS A 162 17.11 -2.78 6.61
C HIS A 162 17.95 -1.51 6.57
N GLN A 163 19.09 -1.52 7.27
CA GLN A 163 20.03 -0.42 7.12
C GLN A 163 20.45 -0.36 5.65
N ASN A 164 20.22 0.79 5.01
CA ASN A 164 20.81 1.08 3.71
C ASN A 164 22.31 0.96 3.87
N ASN A 165 22.85 -0.13 3.34
CA ASN A 165 24.26 -0.26 3.11
C ASN A 165 24.64 0.82 2.08
N ILE A 166 24.93 2.03 2.56
CA ILE A 166 26.04 2.78 1.97
C ILE A 166 27.23 1.87 2.28
N LEU A 167 27.46 0.93 1.36
CA LEU A 167 28.54 -0.04 1.46
C LEU A 167 29.80 0.77 1.76
N ASN A 168 30.45 0.45 2.88
CA ASN A 168 31.86 0.75 3.01
C ASN A 168 32.52 0.23 1.72
N GLU A 169 33.16 1.12 0.97
CA GLU A 169 33.72 0.89 -0.38
C GLU A 169 34.68 -0.31 -0.47
N GLU A 170 35.05 -0.92 0.66
CA GLU A 170 35.95 -2.08 0.76
C GLU A 170 35.22 -3.43 0.71
N SER A 171 33.91 -3.46 0.92
CA SER A 171 33.09 -4.66 0.70
C SER A 171 32.38 -4.49 -0.64
N GLN A 172 32.97 -5.00 -1.72
CA GLN A 172 32.20 -5.13 -2.97
C GLN A 172 30.89 -5.86 -2.61
N PRO A 173 29.71 -5.24 -2.82
CA PRO A 173 28.49 -6.01 -2.78
C PRO A 173 28.71 -7.12 -3.81
N ALA A 174 28.45 -8.37 -3.45
CA ALA A 174 28.27 -9.37 -4.48
C ALA A 174 27.25 -8.74 -5.43
N PRO A 175 27.60 -8.48 -6.72
CA PRO A 175 26.60 -8.00 -7.64
C PRO A 175 25.48 -9.02 -7.51
N VAL A 176 24.26 -8.57 -7.18
CA VAL A 176 23.08 -9.39 -7.42
C VAL A 176 23.26 -9.76 -8.87
N GLU A 177 23.69 -11.01 -9.13
CA GLU A 177 24.27 -11.40 -10.42
C GLU A 177 23.34 -10.83 -11.45
N SER A 178 23.89 -9.81 -12.10
CA SER A 178 23.15 -8.81 -12.83
C SER A 178 22.12 -9.56 -13.62
N CYS A 179 20.86 -9.17 -13.48
CA CYS A 179 19.77 -9.65 -14.31
C CYS A 179 20.03 -9.16 -15.75
N ILE A 180 21.08 -9.72 -16.33
CA ILE A 180 21.44 -9.72 -17.73
C ILE A 180 20.45 -10.71 -18.28
N PHE A 181 19.21 -10.26 -18.38
CA PHE A 181 18.41 -10.66 -19.52
C PHE A 181 19.30 -10.41 -20.72
N SER A 182 19.65 -11.48 -21.44
CA SER A 182 20.57 -11.45 -22.57
C SER A 182 19.91 -10.76 -23.76
N ALA A 183 19.46 -9.53 -23.54
CA ALA A 183 18.77 -8.72 -24.50
C ALA A 183 19.84 -7.78 -25.09
N GLN A 184 19.96 -7.84 -26.40
CA GLN A 184 21.18 -7.62 -27.19
C GLN A 184 21.75 -6.18 -27.21
N THR A 185 21.39 -5.29 -26.29
CA THR A 185 21.87 -3.90 -26.25
C THR A 185 22.06 -3.38 -24.81
N HIS A 186 23.14 -2.64 -24.53
CA HIS A 186 23.33 -1.95 -23.24
C HIS A 186 22.19 -0.99 -22.87
N GLN A 187 21.44 -0.50 -23.86
CA GLN A 187 20.30 0.38 -23.67
C GLN A 187 19.14 -0.31 -22.94
N LEU A 188 18.84 -1.57 -23.27
CA LEU A 188 17.71 -2.29 -22.68
C LEU A 188 17.96 -2.65 -21.20
N GLN A 189 19.20 -3.02 -20.88
CA GLN A 189 19.62 -3.22 -19.49
C GLN A 189 19.41 -1.95 -18.65
N PHE A 190 19.69 -0.78 -19.23
CA PHE A 190 19.51 0.49 -18.55
C PHE A 190 18.03 0.84 -18.34
N GLU A 191 17.20 0.72 -19.38
CA GLU A 191 15.76 1.00 -19.31
C GLU A 191 15.07 0.15 -18.23
N LEU A 192 15.41 -1.14 -18.13
CA LEU A 192 14.93 -2.02 -17.07
C LEU A 192 15.42 -1.56 -15.69
N ASN A 193 16.70 -1.25 -15.52
CA ASN A 193 17.20 -0.81 -14.21
C ASN A 193 16.49 0.46 -13.73
N ALA A 194 16.32 1.44 -14.63
CA ALA A 194 15.61 2.68 -14.31
C ALA A 194 14.13 2.42 -13.96
N PHE A 195 13.47 1.53 -14.69
CA PHE A 195 12.09 1.14 -14.41
C PHE A 195 11.93 0.39 -13.08
N LEU A 196 12.71 -0.67 -12.90
CA LEU A 196 12.67 -1.56 -11.73
C LEU A 196 12.99 -0.79 -10.44
N ALA A 197 13.94 0.16 -10.49
CA ALA A 197 14.31 0.98 -9.34
C ALA A 197 13.21 1.94 -8.86
N VAL A 198 12.23 2.25 -9.71
CA VAL A 198 11.14 3.19 -9.43
C VAL A 198 9.87 2.48 -8.97
N ASN A 199 9.63 1.25 -9.43
CA ASN A 199 8.39 0.54 -9.14
C ASN A 199 8.55 -0.51 -8.03
N SER A 200 7.62 -0.53 -7.08
CA SER A 200 7.54 -1.51 -5.99
C SER A 200 6.78 -2.79 -6.34
N VAL A 201 6.11 -2.85 -7.50
CA VAL A 201 5.42 -4.04 -8.02
C VAL A 201 5.72 -4.18 -9.50
N TRP A 202 6.15 -5.35 -9.93
CA TRP A 202 6.51 -5.61 -11.32
C TRP A 202 5.52 -6.58 -11.95
N TRP A 203 4.97 -6.20 -13.10
CA TRP A 203 4.02 -7.00 -13.86
C TRP A 203 4.79 -7.77 -14.92
N LEU A 204 4.84 -9.10 -14.77
CA LEU A 204 5.63 -9.96 -15.65
C LEU A 204 5.15 -9.82 -17.09
N GLU A 205 3.85 -9.94 -17.35
CA GLU A 205 3.29 -9.83 -18.70
C GLU A 205 3.63 -8.51 -19.38
N TRP A 206 3.57 -7.39 -18.64
CA TRP A 206 3.95 -6.09 -19.18
C TRP A 206 5.44 -6.02 -19.51
N LEU A 207 6.31 -6.51 -18.61
CA LEU A 207 7.76 -6.56 -18.85
C LEU A 207 8.09 -7.43 -20.07
N GLU A 208 7.47 -8.60 -20.18
CA GLU A 208 7.66 -9.51 -21.30
C GLU A 208 7.17 -8.90 -22.62
N HIS A 209 5.99 -8.26 -22.62
CA HIS A 209 5.44 -7.62 -23.81
C HIS A 209 6.24 -6.37 -24.23
N ARG A 210 6.67 -5.55 -23.27
CA ARG A 210 7.35 -4.28 -23.54
C ARG A 210 8.82 -4.46 -23.94
N PHE A 211 9.48 -5.45 -23.37
CA PHE A 211 10.93 -5.65 -23.48
C PHE A 211 11.34 -6.98 -24.13
N CYS A 212 10.40 -7.87 -24.45
CA CYS A 212 10.63 -9.17 -25.08
C CYS A 212 11.60 -10.08 -24.30
N ILE A 213 11.46 -10.10 -22.97
CA ILE A 213 12.33 -10.82 -22.04
C ILE A 213 11.68 -12.14 -21.58
N GLN A 214 12.46 -13.18 -21.30
CA GLN A 214 11.97 -14.42 -20.66
C GLN A 214 12.32 -14.42 -19.16
N ILE A 215 11.35 -14.13 -18.28
CA ILE A 215 11.62 -13.83 -16.84
C ILE A 215 11.68 -15.09 -15.95
N ASP A 216 11.14 -16.23 -16.42
CA ASP A 216 11.01 -17.48 -15.66
C ASP A 216 12.28 -18.00 -14.95
N LYS A 217 13.46 -17.79 -15.57
CA LYS A 217 14.75 -18.26 -14.99
C LYS A 217 15.30 -17.33 -13.91
N VAL A 218 15.02 -16.03 -13.98
CA VAL A 218 15.52 -15.02 -13.03
C VAL A 218 14.77 -15.11 -11.70
N ASN A 219 13.51 -15.53 -11.78
CA ASN A 219 12.65 -15.67 -10.61
C ASN A 219 13.25 -16.63 -9.57
N GLN A 220 13.82 -17.76 -10.00
CA GLN A 220 14.32 -18.79 -9.09
C GLN A 220 15.49 -18.33 -8.21
N ASP A 221 16.43 -17.55 -8.75
CA ASP A 221 17.64 -17.16 -8.02
C ASP A 221 17.41 -15.92 -7.13
N TRP A 222 16.56 -14.99 -7.55
CA TRP A 222 16.16 -13.86 -6.72
C TRP A 222 15.29 -14.27 -5.53
N PHE A 223 14.45 -15.28 -5.70
CA PHE A 223 13.74 -15.89 -4.58
C PHE A 223 14.68 -16.59 -3.60
N LYS A 224 15.65 -17.38 -4.10
CA LYS A 224 16.63 -18.07 -3.24
C LYS A 224 17.42 -17.10 -2.37
N ASN A 225 17.79 -15.95 -2.92
CA ASN A 225 18.56 -14.93 -2.21
C ASN A 225 17.70 -13.99 -1.36
N GLY A 226 16.39 -14.28 -1.20
CA GLY A 226 15.47 -13.45 -0.41
C GLY A 226 15.33 -12.02 -0.92
N SER A 227 15.61 -11.77 -2.21
CA SER A 227 15.56 -10.44 -2.82
C SER A 227 14.15 -10.03 -3.24
N LEU A 228 13.21 -10.96 -3.21
CA LEU A 228 11.78 -10.75 -3.50
C LEU A 228 10.95 -11.02 -2.23
N ILE A 229 9.83 -10.31 -2.08
CA ILE A 229 8.86 -10.46 -0.98
C ILE A 229 7.85 -11.56 -1.32
N ALA A 230 7.32 -11.53 -2.55
CA ALA A 230 6.39 -12.50 -3.09
C ALA A 230 6.45 -12.48 -4.63
N GLY A 231 5.95 -13.53 -5.24
CA GLY A 231 5.85 -13.65 -6.69
C GLY A 231 5.07 -14.89 -7.08
N ASP A 232 3.82 -14.65 -7.46
CA ASP A 232 3.02 -15.61 -8.21
C ASP A 232 3.48 -15.58 -9.68
N ASP A 233 2.87 -16.41 -10.54
CA ASP A 233 3.24 -16.52 -11.96
C ASP A 233 3.09 -15.22 -12.77
N LEU A 234 2.44 -14.17 -12.21
CA LEU A 234 2.09 -12.93 -12.92
C LEU A 234 2.85 -11.68 -12.44
N LEU A 235 3.42 -11.68 -11.23
CA LEU A 235 3.96 -10.46 -10.62
C LEU A 235 5.16 -10.74 -9.71
N LEU A 236 6.04 -9.73 -9.54
CA LEU A 236 7.18 -9.78 -8.64
C LEU A 236 7.20 -8.55 -7.73
N ILE A 237 7.49 -8.76 -6.44
CA ILE A 237 7.67 -7.67 -5.48
C ILE A 237 9.12 -7.66 -5.01
N PRO A 238 9.95 -6.71 -5.45
CA PRO A 238 11.33 -6.57 -4.98
C PRO A 238 11.40 -6.11 -3.52
N ARG A 239 12.42 -6.58 -2.80
CA ARG A 239 12.82 -5.94 -1.54
C ARG A 239 13.56 -4.65 -1.78
N GLU A 240 13.51 -3.77 -0.79
CA GLU A 240 14.22 -2.49 -0.81
C GLU A 240 15.73 -2.68 -1.01
N SER A 241 16.34 -3.72 -0.45
CA SER A 241 17.75 -4.03 -0.65
C SER A 241 18.10 -4.31 -2.13
N LEU A 242 17.22 -5.01 -2.86
CA LEU A 242 17.38 -5.23 -4.30
C LEU A 242 17.28 -3.91 -5.07
N LEU A 243 16.26 -3.11 -4.76
CA LEU A 243 16.06 -1.79 -5.37
C LEU A 243 17.25 -0.83 -5.11
N ALA A 244 17.79 -0.84 -3.89
CA ALA A 244 18.94 -0.03 -3.51
C ALA A 244 20.19 -0.42 -4.32
N ASN A 245 20.44 -1.71 -4.51
CA ASN A 245 21.52 -2.20 -5.36
C ASN A 245 21.35 -1.76 -6.82
N LEU A 246 20.13 -1.82 -7.36
CA LEU A 246 19.82 -1.37 -8.73
C LEU A 246 20.04 0.15 -8.91
N LYS A 247 19.75 0.97 -7.88
CA LYS A 247 19.94 2.43 -7.91
C LYS A 247 21.40 2.88 -8.04
N THR A 248 22.38 2.01 -7.78
CA THR A 248 23.81 2.38 -7.85
C THR A 248 24.41 2.43 -9.26
N SER A 249 23.64 2.15 -10.32
CA SER A 249 24.16 2.28 -11.69
C SER A 249 24.38 3.75 -12.05
N THR A 250 25.63 4.12 -12.34
CA THR A 250 26.11 5.50 -12.60
C THR A 250 25.69 6.11 -13.94
N GLN A 251 24.66 5.57 -14.60
CA GLN A 251 24.23 6.03 -15.92
C GLN A 251 23.25 7.21 -15.81
N GLU A 252 23.39 8.21 -16.70
CA GLU A 252 22.46 9.34 -16.79
C GLU A 252 21.07 8.86 -17.19
N VAL A 253 20.07 9.14 -16.34
CA VAL A 253 18.67 8.76 -16.56
C VAL A 253 17.96 9.82 -17.40
N ASP A 254 17.43 9.39 -18.54
CA ASP A 254 16.43 10.15 -19.28
C ASP A 254 15.09 10.04 -18.54
N TYR A 255 14.87 10.97 -17.62
CA TYR A 255 13.66 11.04 -16.81
C TYR A 255 12.39 11.23 -17.66
N LEU A 256 12.47 11.81 -18.86
CA LEU A 256 11.30 11.98 -19.72
C LEU A 256 10.88 10.65 -20.33
N ALA A 257 11.82 9.88 -20.85
CA ALA A 257 11.54 8.53 -21.38
C ALA A 257 10.99 7.60 -20.29
N VAL A 258 11.55 7.66 -19.07
CA VAL A 258 11.05 6.89 -17.93
C VAL A 258 9.64 7.31 -17.54
N ALA A 259 9.37 8.62 -17.46
CA ALA A 259 8.03 9.12 -17.15
C ALA A 259 7.00 8.74 -18.22
N GLU A 260 7.35 8.79 -19.50
CA GLU A 260 6.47 8.37 -20.59
C GLU A 260 6.16 6.87 -20.50
N MET A 261 7.17 6.04 -20.27
CA MET A 261 7.01 4.61 -20.06
C MET A 261 6.10 4.29 -18.87
N LEU A 262 6.28 4.99 -17.73
CA LEU A 262 5.43 4.78 -16.56
C LEU A 262 3.98 5.20 -16.82
N ASN A 263 3.74 6.27 -17.59
CA ASN A 263 2.39 6.63 -18.01
C ASN A 263 1.76 5.55 -18.91
N GLN A 264 2.52 5.00 -19.87
CA GLN A 264 2.04 3.90 -20.71
C GLN A 264 1.71 2.65 -19.89
N GLN A 265 2.49 2.37 -18.84
CA GLN A 265 2.18 1.28 -17.92
C GLN A 265 0.88 1.54 -17.15
N CYS A 266 0.66 2.76 -16.64
CA CYS A 266 -0.60 3.10 -15.98
C CYS A 266 -1.81 2.85 -16.88
N ASP A 267 -1.72 3.28 -18.14
CA ASP A 267 -2.80 3.13 -19.12
C ASP A 267 -3.04 1.63 -19.41
N TRP A 268 -1.98 0.85 -19.64
CA TRP A 268 -2.07 -0.61 -19.82
C TRP A 268 -2.70 -1.31 -18.61
N LEU A 269 -2.27 -0.98 -17.39
CA LEU A 269 -2.83 -1.54 -16.16
C LEU A 269 -4.33 -1.26 -16.01
N ALA A 270 -4.77 -0.05 -16.39
CA ALA A 270 -6.19 0.29 -16.37
C ALA A 270 -6.99 -0.52 -17.41
N GLU A 271 -6.42 -0.77 -18.60
CA GLU A 271 -7.02 -1.58 -19.66
C GLU A 271 -7.15 -3.06 -19.26
N GLU A 272 -6.14 -3.62 -18.59
CA GLU A 272 -6.15 -5.00 -18.07
C GLU A 272 -7.02 -5.17 -16.81
N GLY A 273 -7.61 -4.09 -16.31
CA GLY A 273 -8.46 -4.11 -15.11
C GLY A 273 -7.68 -4.15 -13.79
N GLU A 274 -6.38 -3.87 -13.81
CA GLU A 274 -5.51 -3.71 -12.63
C GLU A 274 -5.41 -2.24 -12.22
N TRP A 275 -6.59 -1.66 -12.03
CA TRP A 275 -6.80 -0.24 -11.77
C TRP A 275 -6.21 0.24 -10.44
N LEU A 276 -6.13 -0.58 -9.40
CA LEU A 276 -5.54 -0.20 -8.10
C LEU A 276 -4.10 0.22 -8.27
N GLU A 277 -3.39 -0.57 -9.07
CA GLU A 277 -2.00 -0.33 -9.35
C GLU A 277 -1.80 0.86 -10.30
N SER A 278 -2.69 1.00 -11.30
CA SER A 278 -2.72 2.19 -12.15
C SER A 278 -2.91 3.48 -11.33
N ILE A 279 -3.85 3.49 -10.39
CA ILE A 279 -4.06 4.61 -9.46
C ILE A 279 -2.81 4.86 -8.62
N ARG A 280 -2.23 3.82 -8.02
CA ARG A 280 -1.02 3.94 -7.20
C ARG A 280 0.14 4.56 -7.98
N LEU A 281 0.38 4.10 -9.20
CA LEU A 281 1.43 4.66 -10.05
C LEU A 281 1.13 6.11 -10.47
N HIS A 282 -0.12 6.45 -10.78
CA HIS A 282 -0.50 7.84 -11.01
C HIS A 282 -0.27 8.74 -9.80
N LEU A 283 -0.56 8.26 -8.58
CA LEU A 283 -0.28 8.99 -7.35
C LEU A 283 1.23 9.18 -7.14
N LEU A 284 2.04 8.15 -7.40
CA LEU A 284 3.51 8.21 -7.33
C LEU A 284 4.07 9.25 -8.32
N LEU A 285 3.51 9.28 -9.54
CA LEU A 285 3.85 10.25 -10.58
C LEU A 285 3.25 11.65 -10.34
N LYS A 286 2.47 11.85 -9.27
CA LYS A 286 1.72 13.08 -8.96
C LYS A 286 0.71 13.48 -10.04
N ASN A 287 0.24 12.51 -10.83
CA ASN A 287 -0.83 12.68 -11.81
C ASN A 287 -2.20 12.55 -11.13
N PHE A 288 -2.47 13.41 -10.14
CA PHE A 288 -3.65 13.33 -9.28
C PHE A 288 -4.98 13.44 -10.05
N GLU A 289 -5.03 14.27 -11.09
CA GLU A 289 -6.23 14.43 -11.93
C GLU A 289 -6.60 13.10 -12.61
N LYS A 290 -5.62 12.43 -13.23
CA LYS A 290 -5.84 11.11 -13.87
C LYS A 290 -6.29 10.05 -12.87
N ALA A 291 -5.67 10.02 -11.68
CA ALA A 291 -6.11 9.12 -10.61
C ALA A 291 -7.56 9.42 -10.19
N GLY A 292 -7.92 10.70 -10.06
CA GLY A 292 -9.30 11.14 -9.82
C GLY A 292 -10.28 10.69 -10.90
N ASP A 293 -9.91 10.82 -12.17
CA ASP A 293 -10.75 10.39 -13.29
C ASP A 293 -11.05 8.88 -13.24
N LEU A 294 -10.04 8.05 -12.91
CA LEU A 294 -10.22 6.60 -12.72
C LEU A 294 -11.20 6.29 -11.58
N PHE A 295 -11.11 6.99 -10.45
CA PHE A 295 -12.07 6.82 -9.35
C PHE A 295 -13.49 7.20 -9.75
N GLU A 296 -13.69 8.33 -10.42
CA GLU A 296 -15.02 8.75 -10.84
C GLU A 296 -15.64 7.80 -11.87
N GLN A 297 -14.80 7.26 -12.75
CA GLN A 297 -15.21 6.35 -13.80
C GLN A 297 -15.59 4.97 -13.27
N PHE A 298 -14.78 4.41 -12.37
CA PHE A 298 -14.88 3.00 -12.01
C PHE A 298 -15.16 2.74 -10.53
N GLY A 299 -15.00 3.74 -9.65
CA GLY A 299 -15.11 3.60 -8.20
C GLY A 299 -16.43 2.98 -7.72
N GLU A 300 -17.56 3.42 -8.28
CA GLU A 300 -18.85 2.80 -7.97
C GLU A 300 -18.92 1.34 -8.44
N GLY A 301 -18.35 1.05 -9.62
CA GLY A 301 -18.28 -0.30 -10.17
C GLY A 301 -17.51 -1.24 -9.24
N TRP A 302 -16.36 -0.82 -8.74
CA TRP A 302 -15.53 -1.60 -7.82
C TRP A 302 -16.25 -1.89 -6.50
N LEU A 303 -16.99 -0.91 -5.96
CA LEU A 303 -17.81 -1.11 -4.77
C LEU A 303 -18.89 -2.18 -4.99
N LYS A 304 -19.53 -2.19 -6.16
CA LYS A 304 -20.51 -3.23 -6.52
C LYS A 304 -19.88 -4.60 -6.73
N GLN A 305 -18.63 -4.63 -7.17
CA GLN A 305 -17.85 -5.86 -7.36
C GLN A 305 -17.26 -6.41 -6.05
N GLY A 306 -17.44 -5.71 -4.93
CA GLY A 306 -17.05 -6.19 -3.60
C GLY A 306 -15.64 -5.78 -3.16
N LEU A 307 -15.05 -4.75 -3.78
CA LEU A 307 -13.79 -4.18 -3.30
C LEU A 307 -13.90 -3.77 -1.81
N PRO A 308 -12.87 -4.04 -0.98
CA PRO A 308 -12.87 -3.61 0.41
C PRO A 308 -13.02 -2.09 0.55
N LEU A 309 -14.02 -1.67 1.33
CA LEU A 309 -14.39 -0.26 1.51
C LEU A 309 -13.23 0.60 2.05
N LEU A 310 -12.47 0.04 2.98
CA LEU A 310 -11.36 0.73 3.62
C LEU A 310 -10.17 0.89 2.66
N GLU A 311 -9.99 -0.02 1.70
CA GLU A 311 -8.99 0.11 0.65
C GLU A 311 -9.35 1.21 -0.34
N LEU A 312 -10.61 1.28 -0.79
CA LEU A 312 -11.04 2.40 -1.65
C LEU A 312 -10.87 3.74 -0.94
N LEU A 313 -11.27 3.80 0.33
CA LEU A 313 -11.14 5.02 1.13
C LEU A 313 -9.67 5.39 1.37
N PHE A 314 -8.78 4.41 1.56
CA PHE A 314 -7.34 4.63 1.67
C PHE A 314 -6.84 5.37 0.44
N TRP A 315 -7.09 4.84 -0.77
CA TRP A 315 -6.57 5.46 -1.98
C TRP A 315 -7.25 6.79 -2.35
N LEU A 316 -8.54 6.96 -2.07
CA LEU A 316 -9.20 8.26 -2.25
C LEU A 316 -8.56 9.36 -1.40
N ARG A 317 -8.10 9.01 -0.20
CA ARG A 317 -7.46 9.96 0.74
C ARG A 317 -6.02 10.31 0.39
N GLU A 318 -5.42 9.60 -0.58
CA GLU A 318 -4.12 9.94 -1.15
C GLU A 318 -4.21 11.08 -2.17
N LEU A 319 -5.42 11.37 -2.67
CA LEU A 319 -5.64 12.56 -3.48
C LEU A 319 -5.50 13.82 -2.62
N PRO A 320 -4.96 14.93 -3.18
CA PRO A 320 -4.96 16.22 -2.50
C PRO A 320 -6.37 16.57 -2.02
N SER A 321 -6.50 17.01 -0.76
CA SER A 321 -7.80 17.32 -0.15
C SER A 321 -8.61 18.35 -0.95
N VAL A 322 -7.92 19.28 -1.62
CA VAL A 322 -8.52 20.26 -2.54
C VAL A 322 -9.17 19.57 -3.74
N LEU A 323 -8.51 18.58 -4.35
CA LEU A 323 -9.06 17.84 -5.49
C LEU A 323 -10.27 16.99 -5.05
N LEU A 324 -10.12 16.23 -3.95
CA LEU A 324 -11.16 15.38 -3.39
C LEU A 324 -12.42 16.18 -2.99
N SER A 325 -12.23 17.39 -2.45
CA SER A 325 -13.33 18.29 -2.06
C SER A 325 -13.88 19.15 -3.20
N ALA A 326 -13.13 19.33 -4.30
CA ALA A 326 -13.60 20.06 -5.48
C ALA A 326 -14.45 19.21 -6.42
N ARG A 327 -14.28 17.88 -6.39
CA ARG A 327 -14.94 16.93 -7.29
C ARG A 327 -16.08 16.19 -6.58
N PRO A 328 -17.37 16.48 -6.87
CA PRO A 328 -18.51 15.94 -6.13
C PRO A 328 -18.62 14.42 -6.13
N ILE A 329 -18.22 13.76 -7.23
CA ILE A 329 -18.29 12.29 -7.34
C ILE A 329 -17.28 11.64 -6.40
N LEU A 330 -16.05 12.18 -6.32
CA LEU A 330 -15.04 11.70 -5.37
C LEU A 330 -15.49 11.90 -3.93
N GLY A 331 -16.05 13.07 -3.60
CA GLY A 331 -16.62 13.34 -2.28
C GLY A 331 -17.77 12.38 -1.93
N TRP A 332 -18.64 12.07 -2.89
CA TRP A 332 -19.69 11.06 -2.70
C TRP A 332 -19.11 9.65 -2.47
N LEU A 333 -18.13 9.21 -3.27
CA LEU A 333 -17.50 7.90 -3.10
C LEU A 333 -16.89 7.75 -1.70
N ALA A 334 -16.16 8.77 -1.24
CA ALA A 334 -15.57 8.78 0.10
C ALA A 334 -16.66 8.77 1.19
N ALA A 335 -17.72 9.58 1.05
CA ALA A 335 -18.85 9.59 1.99
C ALA A 335 -19.58 8.24 2.05
N TYR A 336 -19.74 7.57 0.91
CA TYR A 336 -20.38 6.26 0.82
C TYR A 336 -19.56 5.17 1.51
N CYS A 337 -18.23 5.14 1.29
CA CYS A 337 -17.34 4.26 2.04
C CYS A 337 -17.43 4.51 3.54
N CYS A 338 -17.36 5.78 3.96
CA CYS A 338 -17.47 6.16 5.37
C CYS A 338 -18.80 5.73 5.99
N HIS A 339 -19.92 5.90 5.28
CA HIS A 339 -21.23 5.46 5.75
C HIS A 339 -21.26 3.95 6.05
N LEU A 340 -20.83 3.14 5.09
CA LEU A 340 -20.81 1.68 5.24
C LEU A 340 -19.81 1.20 6.29
N LEU A 341 -18.73 1.95 6.52
CA LEU A 341 -17.73 1.68 7.56
C LEU A 341 -18.14 2.19 8.97
N GLY A 342 -19.27 2.89 9.10
CA GLY A 342 -19.71 3.52 10.36
C GLY A 342 -18.92 4.77 10.76
N LEU A 343 -18.21 5.40 9.81
CA LEU A 343 -17.36 6.57 10.01
C LEU A 343 -18.17 7.87 9.92
N THR A 344 -19.08 8.09 10.88
CA THR A 344 -20.07 9.20 10.87
C THR A 344 -19.46 10.60 10.72
N THR A 345 -18.35 10.88 11.40
CA THR A 345 -17.68 12.20 11.33
C THR A 345 -17.15 12.45 9.91
N LEU A 346 -16.44 11.48 9.34
CA LEU A 346 -15.87 11.58 8.01
C LEU A 346 -16.94 11.55 6.92
N GLN A 347 -18.00 10.74 7.10
CA GLN A 347 -19.16 10.73 6.21
C GLN A 347 -19.73 12.14 6.08
N THR A 348 -19.97 12.82 7.21
CA THR A 348 -20.52 14.18 7.24
C THR A 348 -19.58 15.17 6.54
N TYR A 349 -18.27 15.05 6.80
CA TYR A 349 -17.26 15.90 6.16
C TYR A 349 -17.29 15.80 4.62
N TYR A 350 -17.21 14.59 4.07
CA TYR A 350 -17.18 14.39 2.62
C TYR A 350 -18.53 14.68 1.95
N LYS A 351 -19.64 14.33 2.61
CA LYS A 351 -20.99 14.67 2.13
C LYS A 351 -21.16 16.18 2.00
N ASN A 352 -20.82 16.95 3.04
CA ASN A 352 -20.92 18.40 3.01
C ASN A 352 -20.00 19.03 1.95
N ALA A 353 -18.79 18.50 1.77
CA ALA A 353 -17.87 18.98 0.73
C ALA A 353 -18.49 18.80 -0.67
N ALA A 354 -19.04 17.62 -0.98
CA ALA A 354 -19.71 17.36 -2.25
C ALA A 354 -20.94 18.25 -2.45
N GLU A 355 -21.80 18.40 -1.43
CA GLU A 355 -22.99 19.25 -1.49
C GLU A 355 -22.64 20.71 -1.76
N ASN A 356 -21.63 21.25 -1.07
CA ASN A 356 -21.18 22.63 -1.26
C ASN A 356 -20.70 22.88 -2.70
N GLN A 357 -19.98 21.93 -3.31
CA GLN A 357 -19.56 22.07 -4.71
C GLN A 357 -20.74 22.00 -5.68
N LEU A 358 -21.69 21.09 -5.44
CA LEU A 358 -22.90 21.02 -6.28
C LEU A 358 -23.70 22.32 -6.20
N ILE A 359 -23.84 22.90 -5.01
CA ILE A 359 -24.48 24.20 -4.82
C ILE A 359 -23.68 25.30 -5.55
N ALA A 360 -22.35 25.29 -5.48
CA ALA A 360 -21.53 26.28 -6.19
C ALA A 360 -21.79 26.25 -7.71
N LEU A 361 -22.03 25.08 -8.30
CA LEU A 361 -22.38 24.94 -9.72
C LEU A 361 -23.72 25.61 -10.08
N SER A 362 -24.63 25.80 -9.11
CA SER A 362 -25.91 26.46 -9.37
C SER A 362 -25.74 27.93 -9.76
N HIS A 363 -24.64 28.58 -9.37
CA HIS A 363 -24.33 29.97 -9.73
C HIS A 363 -24.10 30.16 -11.23
N PHE A 364 -23.76 29.10 -11.97
CA PHE A 364 -23.58 29.13 -13.42
C PHE A 364 -24.89 28.84 -14.19
N CYS A 365 -25.98 28.57 -13.48
CA CYS A 365 -27.26 28.16 -14.07
C CYS A 365 -28.33 29.23 -13.88
N ARG A 366 -29.27 29.33 -14.84
CA ARG A 366 -30.37 30.33 -14.77
C ARG A 366 -31.57 29.85 -13.97
N ASN A 367 -31.74 28.54 -13.81
CA ASN A 367 -32.83 27.92 -13.07
C ASN A 367 -32.44 26.53 -12.54
N ASP A 368 -33.25 26.01 -11.62
CA ASP A 368 -33.02 24.73 -10.93
C ASP A 368 -33.01 23.53 -11.89
N THR A 369 -33.85 23.54 -12.93
CA THR A 369 -33.90 22.46 -13.93
C THR A 369 -32.59 22.36 -14.71
N GLN A 370 -32.03 23.49 -15.17
CA GLN A 370 -30.75 23.53 -15.86
C GLN A 370 -29.61 23.05 -14.95
N TRP A 371 -29.61 23.48 -13.69
CA TRP A 371 -28.63 23.05 -12.70
C TRP A 371 -28.66 21.53 -12.49
N ARG A 372 -29.84 20.95 -12.27
CA ARG A 372 -30.00 19.51 -12.06
C ARG A 372 -29.59 18.67 -13.27
N THR A 373 -29.80 19.18 -14.48
CA THR A 373 -29.42 18.50 -15.73
C THR A 373 -27.95 18.70 -16.13
N LEU A 374 -27.20 19.54 -15.41
CA LEU A 374 -25.80 19.82 -15.74
C LEU A 374 -24.96 18.55 -15.59
N THR A 375 -24.28 18.18 -16.68
CA THR A 375 -23.38 17.03 -16.74
C THR A 375 -22.07 17.34 -16.03
N ILE A 376 -21.65 16.46 -15.13
CA ILE A 376 -20.42 16.56 -14.32
C ILE A 376 -19.25 15.87 -15.00
N ASN A 377 -19.47 14.69 -15.63
CA ASN A 377 -18.42 13.96 -16.32
C ASN A 377 -18.93 13.27 -17.60
N GLU A 378 -18.00 12.76 -18.40
CA GLU A 378 -18.29 12.11 -19.69
C GLU A 378 -19.06 10.78 -19.55
N GLN A 379 -19.06 10.20 -18.34
CA GLN A 379 -19.80 8.98 -17.98
C GLN A 379 -21.31 9.23 -17.81
N GLY A 380 -21.77 10.47 -17.98
CA GLY A 380 -23.19 10.83 -17.92
C GLY A 380 -23.70 11.15 -16.53
N TRP A 381 -22.82 11.34 -15.53
CA TRP A 381 -23.24 11.82 -14.22
C TRP A 381 -23.77 13.25 -14.35
N SER A 382 -24.97 13.49 -13.84
CA SER A 382 -25.52 14.83 -13.69
C SER A 382 -25.49 15.27 -12.23
N VAL A 383 -25.64 16.58 -11.98
CA VAL A 383 -25.88 17.12 -10.65
C VAL A 383 -27.02 16.36 -9.94
N GLN A 384 -28.12 16.10 -10.64
CA GLN A 384 -29.24 15.34 -10.09
C GLN A 384 -28.81 13.94 -9.63
N THR A 385 -28.00 13.25 -10.46
CA THR A 385 -27.52 11.89 -10.15
C THR A 385 -26.70 11.87 -8.87
N VAL A 386 -25.77 12.83 -8.69
CA VAL A 386 -24.95 12.91 -7.47
C VAL A 386 -25.82 13.28 -6.26
N LEU A 387 -26.74 14.23 -6.40
CA LEU A 387 -27.67 14.60 -5.31
C LEU A 387 -28.52 13.41 -4.87
N ASP A 388 -29.06 12.64 -5.80
CA ASP A 388 -29.85 11.44 -5.48
C ASP A 388 -29.03 10.43 -4.67
N ARG A 389 -27.73 10.28 -5.00
CA ARG A 389 -26.83 9.41 -4.23
C ARG A 389 -26.48 9.95 -2.84
N LEU A 390 -26.26 11.25 -2.71
CA LEU A 390 -25.97 11.89 -1.42
C LEU A 390 -27.19 11.86 -0.50
N ASN A 391 -28.41 11.96 -1.04
CA ASN A 391 -29.66 11.91 -0.28
C ASN A 391 -29.96 10.53 0.32
N ILE A 392 -29.39 9.45 -0.25
CA ILE A 392 -29.51 8.09 0.28
C ILE A 392 -28.61 7.90 1.51
N LEU A 393 -27.55 8.71 1.66
CA LEU A 393 -26.69 8.68 2.83
C LEU A 393 -27.41 9.38 4.01
N PRO A 394 -27.64 8.69 5.14
CA PRO A 394 -28.38 9.22 6.28
C PRO A 394 -27.69 10.42 6.95
#